data_AF-A0A1V6ITQ6-F1
#
_entry.id   AF-A0A1V6ITQ6-F1
#
_cell.length_a   1.000
_cell.length_b   1.000
_cell.length_c   1.000
_cell.angle_alpha   90.00
_cell.angle_beta   90.00
_cell.angle_gamma   90.00
#
_symmetry.space_group_name_H-M   'P 1'
#
loop_
_entity.id
_entity.type
_entity.pdbx_description
1 polymer ?
#
loop_
_entity_poly.entity_id
_entity_poly.type
_entity_poly.pdbx_seq_one_letter_code
_entity_poly.pdbx_strand_id
1 'polypeptide(L)' 'MGWVIALVIFGLIFRGIDNWAHAGGLLSGIGFSFLMGYNDNKPETAWNKMLAYACILLTAAVLLWSVVNSLFIGLNISI' A
#
# COMPACT_ATOMS: atom_id res chain seq x y z
N MET A 1 -12.11 -0.72 4.94
CA MET A 1 -11.75 -2.15 5.12
C MET A 1 -11.32 -2.87 3.84
N GLY A 2 -11.53 -2.31 2.64
CA GLY A 2 -11.16 -2.97 1.38
C GLY A 2 -9.69 -3.38 1.25
N TRP A 3 -8.76 -2.63 1.85
CA TRP A 3 -7.33 -2.96 1.80
C TRP A 3 -6.98 -4.29 2.52
N VAL A 4 -7.66 -4.60 3.63
CA VAL A 4 -7.44 -5.86 4.37
C VAL A 4 -7.90 -7.05 3.52
N ILE A 5 -9.06 -6.91 2.88
CA ILE A 5 -9.62 -7.93 1.97
C ILE A 5 -8.66 -8.16 0.81
N ALA A 6 -8.11 -7.08 0.24
CA ALA A 6 -7.12 -7.17 -0.82
C ALA A 6 -5.88 -7.97 -0.39
N LEU A 7 -5.31 -7.71 0.80
CA LEU A 7 -4.15 -8.46 1.31
C LEU A 7 -4.44 -9.96 1.48
N VAL A 8 -5.59 -10.30 2.06
CA VAL A 8 -5.98 -11.70 2.26
C VAL A 8 -6.11 -12.41 0.90
N ILE A 9 -6.82 -11.80 -0.05
CA ILE A 9 -6.98 -12.35 -1.41
C ILE A 9 -5.61 -12.51 -2.08
N PHE A 10 -4.75 -11.49 -1.99
CA PHE A 10 -3.43 -11.51 -2.62
C PHE A 10 -2.57 -12.65 -2.08
N GLY A 11 -2.54 -12.87 -0.77
CA GLY A 11 -1.79 -13.99 -0.18
C GLY A 11 -2.40 -15.37 -0.40
N LEU A 12 -3.67 -15.46 -0.79
CA LEU A 12 -4.27 -16.71 -1.26
C LEU A 12 -3.91 -17.02 -2.72
N ILE A 13 -3.77 -16.00 -3.56
CA ILE A 13 -3.49 -16.15 -4.99
C ILE A 13 -1.99 -16.37 -5.26
N PHE A 14 -1.12 -15.60 -4.61
CA PHE A 14 0.31 -15.60 -4.90
C PHE A 14 1.10 -16.45 -3.90
N ARG A 15 1.86 -17.42 -4.42
CA ARG A 15 2.75 -18.27 -3.62
C ARG A 15 3.91 -17.44 -3.06
N GLY A 16 4.21 -17.62 -1.77
CA GLY A 16 5.29 -16.90 -1.07
C GLY A 16 4.82 -15.70 -0.25
N ILE A 17 3.53 -15.39 -0.26
CA ILE A 17 2.93 -14.37 0.60
C ILE A 17 2.30 -15.05 1.81
N ASP A 18 2.78 -14.70 3.01
CA ASP A 18 2.29 -15.27 4.25
C ASP A 18 1.19 -14.39 4.87
N ASN A 19 -0.06 -14.85 4.80
CA ASN A 19 -1.20 -14.17 5.40
C ASN A 19 -1.14 -14.12 6.93
N TRP A 20 -0.44 -15.05 7.59
CA TRP A 20 -0.27 -15.03 9.04
C TRP A 20 0.65 -13.90 9.49
N ALA A 21 1.71 -13.61 8.73
CA ALA A 21 2.56 -12.45 8.99
C ALA A 21 1.76 -11.13 8.90
N HIS A 22 0.92 -10.99 7.88
CA HIS A 22 0.04 -9.82 7.74
C HIS A 22 -1.00 -9.72 8.86
N ALA A 23 -1.62 -10.84 9.23
CA ALA A 23 -2.58 -10.90 10.33
C ALA A 23 -1.93 -10.52 11.68
N GLY A 24 -0.71 -11.00 11.94
CA GLY A 24 0.07 -10.62 13.12
C GLY A 24 0.39 -9.12 13.15
N GLY A 25 0.78 -8.54 12.01
CA GLY A 25 0.99 -7.09 11.87
C GLY A 25 -0.29 -6.29 12.14
N LEU A 26 -1.43 -6.72 11.59
CA LEU A 26 -2.72 -6.08 11.82
C LEU A 26 -3.14 -6.14 13.30
N LEU A 27 -3.09 -7.33 13.91
CA LEU A 27 -3.48 -7.55 15.31
C LEU A 27 -2.58 -6.77 16.28
N SER A 28 -1.27 -6.80 16.07
CA SER A 28 -0.33 -6.05 16.91
C SER A 28 -0.52 -4.54 16.76
N GLY A 29 -0.77 -4.04 15.54
CA GLY A 29 -1.10 -2.62 15.31
C GLY A 29 -2.35 -2.17 16.08
N ILE A 30 -3.42 -2.96 16.03
CA ILE A 30 -4.66 -2.72 16.81
C ILE A 30 -4.36 -2.76 18.32
N GLY A 31 -3.58 -3.75 18.77
CA GLY A 31 -3.19 -3.88 20.17
C GLY A 31 -2.41 -2.67 20.67
N PHE A 32 -1.40 -2.23 19.92
CA PHE A 32 -0.62 -1.03 20.27
C PHE A 32 -1.46 0.24 20.22
N SER A 33 -2.36 0.39 19.24
CA SER A 33 -3.24 1.56 19.18
C SER A 33 -4.16 1.65 20.41
N PHE A 34 -4.64 0.49 20.89
CA PHE A 34 -5.41 0.41 22.13
C PHE A 34 -4.56 0.77 23.36
N LEU A 35 -3.34 0.21 23.47
CA LEU A 35 -2.43 0.48 24.58
C LEU A 35 -1.98 1.95 24.66
N MET A 36 -1.81 2.60 23.50
CA MET A 36 -1.43 4.02 23.43
C MET A 36 -2.64 4.97 23.57
N GLY A 37 -3.85 4.45 23.81
CA GLY A 37 -5.05 5.25 24.07
C GLY A 37 -5.68 5.89 22.83
N TYR A 38 -5.26 5.50 21.62
CA TYR A 38 -5.84 5.97 20.35
C TYR A 38 -5.99 7.50 20.27
N ASN A 39 -4.91 8.22 20.61
CA ASN A 39 -4.98 9.66 20.89
C ASN A 39 -5.05 10.58 19.64
N ASP A 40 -4.84 10.02 18.44
CA ASP A 40 -4.77 10.76 17.18
C ASP A 40 -6.10 10.81 16.40
N ASN A 41 -7.20 11.14 17.09
CA ASN A 41 -8.51 11.37 16.47
C ASN A 41 -8.69 12.81 15.94
N LYS A 42 -7.67 13.34 15.27
CA LYS A 42 -7.75 14.68 14.67
C LYS A 42 -8.41 14.60 13.30
N PRO A 43 -9.29 15.55 12.95
CA PRO A 43 -9.85 15.61 11.61
C PRO A 43 -8.73 15.78 10.58
N GLU A 44 -8.92 15.17 9.42
CA GLU A 44 -7.97 15.26 8.32
C GLU A 44 -7.81 16.72 7.86
N THR A 45 -6.57 17.22 7.89
CA THR A 45 -6.27 18.60 7.48
C THR A 45 -6.06 18.69 5.97
N ALA A 46 -6.07 19.91 5.43
CA ALA A 46 -5.72 20.15 4.02
C ALA A 46 -4.30 19.68 3.68
N TRP A 47 -3.35 19.78 4.61
CA TRP A 47 -1.99 19.28 4.43
C TRP A 47 -1.94 17.76 4.32
N ASN A 48 -2.72 17.05 5.15
CA ASN A 48 -2.82 15.59 5.07
C ASN A 48 -3.33 15.15 3.69
N LYS A 49 -4.39 15.81 3.19
CA LYS A 49 -4.94 15.54 1.86
C LYS A 49 -3.94 15.82 0.74
N MET A 50 -3.24 16.95 0.81
CA MET A 50 -2.23 17.31 -0.19
C MET A 50 -1.10 16.28 -0.24
N LEU A 51 -0.58 15.86 0.93
CA LEU A 51 0.45 14.83 1.01
C LEU A 51 -0.06 13.49 0.48
N ALA A 52 -1.29 13.10 0.84
CA ALA A 52 -1.91 11.88 0.35
C ALA A 52 -2.03 11.87 -1.18
N TYR A 53 -2.52 12.96 -1.79
CA TYR A 53 -2.59 13.08 -3.25
C TYR A 53 -1.21 13.07 -3.91
N ALA A 54 -0.21 13.73 -3.32
CA ALA A 54 1.16 13.68 -3.81
C ALA A 54 1.70 12.24 -3.80
N CYS A 55 1.51 11.49 -2.72
CA CYS A 55 1.91 10.08 -2.63
C CYS A 55 1.19 9.21 -3.67
N ILE A 56 -0.11 9.42 -3.87
CA ILE A 56 -0.90 8.68 -4.88
C ILE A 56 -0.35 8.96 -6.29
N LEU A 57 -0.15 10.22 -6.64
CA LEU A 57 0.37 10.62 -7.96
C LEU A 57 1.79 10.10 -8.20
N LEU A 58 2.66 10.17 -7.20
CA LEU A 58 4.01 9.61 -7.28
C LEU A 58 3.98 8.10 -7.47
N THR A 59 3.13 7.38 -6.73
CA THR A 59 2.96 5.94 -6.89
C THR A 59 2.47 5.60 -8.30
N ALA A 60 1.46 6.31 -8.80
CA ALA A 60 0.96 6.10 -10.16
C ALA A 60 2.02 6.39 -11.22
N ALA A 61 2.79 7.47 -11.08
CA ALA A 61 3.87 7.83 -11.99
C ALA A 61 4.97 6.75 -12.03
N VAL A 62 5.40 6.24 -10.88
CA VAL A 62 6.40 5.17 -10.80
C VAL A 62 5.88 3.86 -11.39
N LEU A 63 4.62 3.51 -11.14
CA LEU A 63 4.01 2.31 -11.73
C LEU A 63 3.89 2.43 -13.26
N LEU A 64 3.44 3.57 -13.77
CA LEU A 64 3.38 3.84 -15.21
C LEU A 64 4.77 3.77 -15.84
N TRP A 65 5.76 4.42 -15.22
CA TRP A 65 7.15 4.36 -15.65
C TRP A 65 7.67 2.91 -15.72
N SER A 66 7.37 2.12 -14.69
CA SER A 66 7.78 0.71 -14.62
C SER A 66 7.15 -0.13 -15.73
N VAL A 67 5.85 0.04 -16.00
CA VAL A 67 5.16 -0.65 -17.10
C VAL A 67 5.75 -0.26 -18.45
N VAL A 68 5.96 1.05 -18.68
CA VAL A 68 6.53 1.57 -19.93
C VAL A 68 7.93 1.01 -20.16
N ASN A 69 8.81 1.03 -19.14
CA ASN A 69 10.16 0.45 -19.25
C ASN A 69 10.11 -1.05 -19.52
N SER A 70 9.24 -1.80 -18.83
CA SER A 70 9.07 -3.23 -19.06
C SER A 70 8.62 -3.54 -20.49
N LEU A 71 7.73 -2.71 -21.06
CA LEU A 71 7.28 -2.86 -22.45
C LEU A 71 8.39 -2.53 -23.45
N PHE A 72 9.13 -1.44 -23.24
CA PHE A 72 10.25 -1.08 -24.13
C PHE A 72 11.34 -2.15 -24.16
N ILE A 73 11.73 -2.65 -22.98
CA ILE A 73 12.69 -3.76 -22.87
C ILE A 73 12.12 -5.00 -23.56
N GLY A 74 10.86 -5.35 -23.32
CA GLY A 74 10.21 -6.52 -23.93
C GLY A 74 10.03 -6.42 -25.45
N LEU A 75 9.89 -5.21 -25.98
CA LEU A 75 9.75 -4.92 -27.42
C LEU A 75 11.11 -4.62 -28.09
N ASN A 76 12.21 -4.67 -27.35
CA ASN A 76 13.58 -4.38 -27.80
C ASN A 76 13.71 -2.99 -28.47
N ILE A 77 12.98 -2.00 -27.95
CA ILE A 77 13.06 -0.60 -28.39
C ILE A 77 14.02 0.11 -27.44
N SER A 78 15.24 0.41 -27.90
CA SER A 78 16.21 1.24 -27.15
C SER A 78 15.79 2.72 -27.19
N ILE A 79 15.84 3.38 -26.03
CA ILE A 79 15.70 4.84 -25.87
C ILE A 79 17.10 5.43 -25.66
#